data_AF-A0A087KF06-F1
#
_entry.id   AF-A0A087KF06-F1
#
_cell.length_a   1.000
_cell.length_b   1.000
_cell.length_c   1.000
_cell.angle_alpha   90.00
_cell.angle_beta   90.00
_cell.angle_gamma   90.00
#
_symmetry.space_group_name_H-M   'P 1'
#
loop_
_entity.id
_entity.type
_entity.pdbx_description
1 polymer ?
#
loop_
_entity_poly.entity_id
_entity_poly.type
_entity_poly.pdbx_seq_one_letter_code
_entity_poly.pdbx_strand_id
1 'polypeptide(L)'
;MTDHCCEVMTTRVNWHCDRHDTPFTCPDALIRFSARFQEYGLVIHDGGASTLGIDFCPWCGQRLPESQRDRWFDELERRGIDPWEDPIPAEFQDGGWLAPPRQERDER
;
A
#
# COMPACT_ATOMS: atom_id res chain seq x y z
N MET A 1 12.99 3.16 -4.18
CA MET A 1 12.65 2.15 -3.16
C MET A 1 12.02 2.88 -2.01
N THR A 2 10.89 2.39 -1.49
CA THR A 2 10.28 2.96 -0.28
C THR A 2 11.12 2.51 0.91
N ASP A 3 11.57 3.46 1.73
CA ASP A 3 12.26 3.11 2.98
C ASP A 3 11.23 2.57 3.98
N HIS A 4 11.43 1.34 4.43
CA HIS A 4 10.62 0.71 5.47
C HIS A 4 11.30 0.81 6.84
N CYS A 5 10.51 0.66 7.91
CA CYS A 5 10.97 0.88 9.29
C CYS A 5 12.17 0.02 9.75
N CYS A 6 12.42 -1.14 9.13
CA CYS A 6 13.57 -1.98 9.41
C CYS A 6 13.92 -2.87 8.20
N GLU A 7 15.13 -3.42 8.20
CA GLU A 7 15.62 -4.30 7.12
C GLU A 7 14.71 -5.52 6.93
N VAL A 8 14.24 -6.14 8.01
CA VAL A 8 13.35 -7.32 7.91
C VAL A 8 12.03 -6.98 7.21
N MET A 9 11.45 -5.82 7.51
CA MET A 9 10.24 -5.36 6.82
C MET A 9 10.53 -5.14 5.33
N THR A 10 11.65 -4.49 4.99
CA THR A 10 12.09 -4.32 3.59
C THR A 10 12.22 -5.66 2.87
N THR A 11 12.92 -6.63 3.47
CA THR A 11 13.08 -7.97 2.86
C THR A 11 11.74 -8.67 2.65
N ARG A 12 10.83 -8.57 3.63
CA ARG A 12 9.55 -9.28 3.58
C ARG A 12 8.54 -8.66 2.62
N VAL A 13 8.49 -7.33 2.52
CA VAL A 13 7.68 -6.62 1.53
C VAL A 13 8.16 -6.91 0.10
N ASN A 14 9.48 -7.02 -0.09
CA ASN A 14 10.09 -7.29 -1.40
C ASN A 14 10.32 -8.79 -1.67
N TRP A 15 9.68 -9.68 -0.90
CA TRP A 15 9.82 -11.11 -1.10
C TRP A 15 9.29 -11.53 -2.48
N HIS A 16 10.15 -12.20 -3.25
CA HIS A 16 9.84 -12.76 -4.55
C HIS A 16 10.03 -14.28 -4.53
N CYS A 17 9.12 -15.01 -5.19
CA CYS A 17 9.20 -16.45 -5.31
C CYS A 17 9.05 -16.86 -6.76
N ASP A 18 10.07 -17.50 -7.33
CA ASP A 18 10.06 -17.93 -8.74
C ASP A 18 9.10 -19.09 -9.02
N ARG A 19 8.44 -19.63 -7.99
CA ARG A 19 7.52 -20.78 -8.09
C ARG A 19 6.04 -20.41 -8.07
N HIS A 20 5.70 -19.17 -7.71
CA HIS A 20 4.32 -18.74 -7.55
C HIS A 20 4.11 -17.38 -8.22
N ASP A 21 3.04 -17.27 -9.01
CA ASP A 21 2.78 -16.07 -9.82
C ASP A 21 2.52 -14.81 -8.99
N THR A 22 2.01 -14.98 -7.77
CA THR A 22 1.65 -13.86 -6.89
C THR A 22 2.10 -14.12 -5.46
N PRO A 23 2.32 -13.05 -4.67
CA PRO A 23 2.57 -13.20 -3.23
C PRO A 23 1.45 -13.97 -2.50
N PHE A 24 0.20 -13.84 -2.95
CA PHE A 24 -0.95 -14.48 -2.29
C PHE A 24 -0.93 -16.01 -2.38
N THR A 25 -0.34 -16.55 -3.45
CA THR A 25 -0.21 -18.00 -3.67
C THR A 25 1.08 -18.58 -3.10
N CYS A 26 2.01 -17.75 -2.63
CA CYS A 26 3.24 -18.20 -2.01
C CYS A 26 3.10 -18.26 -0.47
N PRO A 27 3.21 -19.44 0.16
CA PRO A 27 3.06 -19.56 1.62
C PRO A 27 4.17 -18.86 2.43
N ASP A 28 5.25 -18.45 1.78
CA ASP A 28 6.38 -17.74 2.39
C ASP A 28 6.25 -16.21 2.31
N ALA A 29 5.27 -15.69 1.56
CA ALA A 29 5.03 -14.26 1.41
C ALA A 29 4.09 -13.77 2.52
N LEU A 30 4.67 -13.15 3.55
CA LEU A 30 3.96 -12.86 4.80
C LEU A 30 3.28 -11.49 4.85
N ILE A 31 3.92 -10.47 4.27
CA ILE A 31 3.46 -9.07 4.31
C ILE A 31 3.32 -8.55 2.89
N ARG A 32 2.24 -7.80 2.66
CA ARG A 32 2.04 -7.00 1.45
C ARG A 32 2.04 -5.52 1.83
N PHE A 33 2.74 -4.70 1.04
CA PHE A 33 2.60 -3.25 1.08
C PHE A 33 1.78 -2.76 -0.12
N SER A 34 0.81 -1.89 0.14
CA SER A 34 -0.04 -1.26 -0.86
C SER A 34 0.35 0.20 -1.01
N ALA A 35 1.15 0.55 -2.02
CA ALA A 35 1.62 1.93 -2.23
C ALA A 35 0.46 2.93 -2.38
N ARG A 36 -0.60 2.56 -3.13
CA ARG A 36 -1.79 3.40 -3.32
C ARG A 36 -2.53 3.77 -2.04
N PHE A 37 -2.42 2.93 -1.02
CA PHE A 37 -3.08 3.14 0.27
C PHE A 37 -2.08 3.46 1.38
N GLN A 38 -0.77 3.49 1.10
CA GLN A 38 0.27 3.53 2.14
C GLN A 38 0.00 2.53 3.29
N GLU A 39 -0.37 1.31 2.93
CA GLU A 39 -0.93 0.34 3.89
C GLU A 39 -0.10 -0.95 3.90
N TYR A 40 0.12 -1.48 5.09
CA TYR A 40 0.72 -2.78 5.30
C TYR A 40 -0.34 -3.78 5.73
N GLY A 41 -0.27 -4.99 5.19
CA GLY A 41 -1.15 -6.08 5.61
C GLY A 41 -0.44 -7.42 5.67
N LEU A 42 -0.86 -8.26 6.60
CA LEU A 42 -0.53 -9.67 6.64
C LEU A 42 -1.31 -10.39 5.55
N VAL A 43 -0.63 -11.18 4.73
CA VAL A 43 -1.26 -12.00 3.70
C VAL A 43 -2.03 -13.13 4.38
N ILE A 44 -3.30 -13.31 3.99
CA ILE A 44 -4.12 -14.43 4.44
C ILE A 44 -4.11 -15.47 3.32
N HIS A 45 -3.53 -16.64 3.56
CA HIS A 45 -3.47 -17.72 2.59
C HIS A 45 -4.74 -18.60 2.64
N ASP A 46 -5.89 -17.99 2.34
CA ASP A 46 -7.21 -18.64 2.27
C ASP A 46 -7.59 -19.12 0.86
N GLY A 47 -6.67 -18.97 -0.10
CA GLY A 47 -6.91 -19.23 -1.53
C GLY A 47 -7.36 -18.00 -2.32
N GLY A 48 -7.52 -16.84 -1.68
CA GLY A 48 -7.83 -15.55 -2.30
C GLY A 48 -6.71 -14.52 -2.19
N ALA A 49 -7.05 -13.27 -2.49
CA ALA A 49 -6.16 -12.10 -2.39
C ALA A 49 -6.49 -11.24 -1.15
N SER A 50 -6.59 -11.91 0.00
CA SER A 50 -7.00 -11.31 1.27
C SER A 50 -5.79 -10.82 2.08
N THR A 51 -5.94 -9.68 2.76
CA THR A 51 -4.94 -9.18 3.72
C THR A 51 -5.58 -8.64 4.98
N LEU A 52 -4.95 -8.87 6.13
CA LEU A 52 -5.30 -8.23 7.40
C LEU A 52 -4.39 -7.02 7.63
N GLY A 53 -4.95 -5.81 7.72
CA GLY A 53 -4.18 -4.59 7.99
C GLY A 53 -3.44 -4.65 9.34
N ILE A 54 -2.25 -4.05 9.39
CA ILE A 54 -1.43 -3.97 10.61
C ILE A 54 -0.94 -2.55 10.88
N ASP A 55 -0.93 -2.18 12.17
CA ASP A 55 -0.50 -0.83 12.61
C ASP A 55 0.93 -0.80 13.15
N PHE A 56 1.52 -1.97 13.42
CA PHE A 56 2.84 -2.10 14.01
C PHE A 56 3.66 -3.15 13.24
N CYS A 57 4.94 -2.86 13.04
CA CYS A 57 5.88 -3.79 12.43
C CYS A 57 6.02 -5.05 13.31
N PRO A 58 5.78 -6.27 12.77
CA PRO A 58 5.89 -7.51 13.54
C PRO A 58 7.32 -7.81 14.05
N TRP A 59 8.33 -7.12 13.53
CA TRP A 59 9.74 -7.41 13.81
C TRP A 59 10.42 -6.38 14.71
N CYS A 60 10.22 -5.07 14.46
CA CYS A 60 10.83 -4.02 15.29
C CYS A 60 9.83 -3.32 16.22
N GLY A 61 8.52 -3.61 16.12
CA GLY A 61 7.49 -2.99 16.94
C GLY A 61 7.19 -1.53 16.63
N GLN A 62 7.87 -0.92 15.63
CA GLN A 62 7.60 0.47 15.26
C GLN A 62 6.18 0.61 14.69
N ARG A 63 5.50 1.68 15.08
CA ARG A 63 4.22 2.07 14.51
C ARG A 63 4.39 2.39 13.03
N LEU A 64 3.55 1.81 12.20
CA LEU A 64 3.53 2.00 10.75
C LEU A 64 2.76 3.28 10.39
N PRO A 65 2.99 3.86 9.20
CA PRO A 65 2.16 4.95 8.69
C PRO A 65 0.69 4.55 8.67
N GLU A 66 -0.18 5.52 8.94
CA GLU A 66 -1.63 5.32 8.88
C GLU A 66 -2.09 5.04 7.46
N SER A 67 -2.95 4.02 7.30
CA SER A 67 -3.55 3.69 6.03
C SER A 67 -4.29 4.90 5.46
N GLN A 68 -4.06 5.18 4.19
CA GLN A 68 -4.69 6.24 3.41
C GLN A 68 -5.85 5.69 2.57
N ARG A 69 -6.27 4.45 2.83
CA ARG A 69 -7.35 3.78 2.10
C ARG A 69 -8.65 4.58 2.11
N ASP A 70 -9.10 5.04 3.27
CA ASP A 70 -10.35 5.80 3.37
C ASP A 70 -10.24 7.12 2.60
N ARG A 71 -9.14 7.86 2.83
CA ARG A 71 -8.83 9.09 2.10
C ARG A 71 -8.75 8.88 0.57
N TRP A 72 -8.30 7.72 0.12
CA TRP A 72 -8.27 7.37 -1.30
C TRP A 72 -9.68 7.27 -1.88
N PHE A 73 -10.60 6.60 -1.17
CA PHE A 73 -12.01 6.50 -1.59
C PHE A 73 -12.69 7.87 -1.55
N ASP A 74 -12.49 8.65 -0.49
CA ASP A 74 -13.05 10.00 -0.35
C ASP A 74 -12.64 10.91 -1.52
N GLU A 75 -11.37 10.82 -1.94
CA GLU A 75 -10.85 11.65 -3.03
C GLU A 75 -11.38 11.22 -4.41
N LEU A 76 -11.62 9.92 -4.63
CA LEU A 76 -12.27 9.45 -5.85
C LEU A 76 -13.76 9.85 -5.89
N GLU A 77 -14.48 9.68 -4.78
CA GLU A 77 -15.87 10.10 -4.66
C GLU A 77 -16.01 11.61 -4.91
N ARG A 78 -15.11 12.42 -4.35
CA ARG A 78 -15.07 13.87 -4.58
C ARG A 78 -14.87 14.24 -6.06
N ARG A 79 -14.22 13.36 -6.84
CA ARG A 79 -14.06 13.50 -8.30
C ARG A 79 -15.20 12.88 -9.10
N GLY A 80 -16.17 12.24 -8.43
CA GLY A 80 -17.28 11.54 -9.07
C GLY A 80 -16.85 10.24 -9.77
N ILE A 81 -15.80 9.58 -9.29
CA ILE A 81 -15.26 8.34 -9.85
C ILE A 81 -15.73 7.18 -8.99
N ASP A 82 -16.47 6.23 -9.56
CA ASP A 82 -16.79 4.97 -8.90
C ASP A 82 -15.65 3.96 -9.12
N PRO A 83 -14.88 3.57 -8.09
CA PRO A 83 -13.75 2.67 -8.27
C PRO A 83 -14.11 1.24 -8.69
N TRP A 84 -15.40 0.88 -8.68
CA TRP A 84 -15.89 -0.41 -9.10
C TRP A 84 -16.30 -0.44 -10.58
N GLU A 85 -16.69 0.70 -11.14
CA GLU A 85 -17.23 0.83 -12.49
C GLU A 85 -16.34 1.67 -13.43
N ASP A 86 -15.67 2.68 -12.88
CA ASP A 86 -14.88 3.66 -13.63
C ASP A 86 -13.38 3.34 -13.64
N PRO A 87 -12.64 3.76 -14.69
CA PRO A 87 -11.19 3.64 -14.73
C PRO A 87 -10.52 4.55 -13.69
N ILE A 88 -9.69 3.96 -12.83
CA ILE A 88 -8.91 4.69 -11.83
C ILE A 88 -7.77 5.51 -12.50
N PRO A 89 -7.68 6.83 -12.26
CA PRO A 89 -6.59 7.65 -12.78
C PRO A 89 -5.21 7.14 -12.33
N ALA A 90 -4.20 7.31 -13.18
CA ALA A 90 -2.88 6.72 -12.96
C ALA A 90 -2.25 7.11 -11.61
N GLU A 91 -2.45 8.34 -11.14
CA GLU A 91 -1.91 8.81 -9.87
C GLU A 91 -2.53 8.14 -8.63
N PHE A 92 -3.69 7.47 -8.78
CA PHE A 92 -4.36 6.69 -7.73
C PHE A 92 -4.06 5.19 -7.82
N GLN A 93 -3.34 4.74 -8.85
CA GLN A 93 -2.92 3.35 -8.98
C GLN A 93 -1.68 3.05 -8.13
N ASP A 94 -0.89 4.08 -7.80
CA ASP A 94 0.25 4.03 -6.89
C ASP A 94 0.18 5.12 -5.81
N GLY A 95 1.29 5.39 -5.11
CA GLY A 95 1.36 6.39 -4.05
C GLY A 95 1.49 7.85 -4.52
N GLY A 96 1.41 8.14 -5.82
CA GLY A 96 1.66 9.47 -6.38
C GLY A 96 0.70 10.55 -5.86
N TRP A 97 -0.56 10.21 -5.59
CA TRP A 97 -1.56 11.12 -5.04
C TRP A 97 -1.35 11.52 -3.57
N LEU A 98 -0.42 10.87 -2.85
CA LEU A 98 -0.20 11.11 -1.42
C LEU A 98 0.50 12.43 -1.11
N ALA A 99 1.19 13.04 -2.08
CA ALA A 99 1.84 14.32 -1.88
C ALA A 99 0.81 15.46 -1.75
N PRO A 100 0.95 16.38 -0.77
CA PRO A 100 0.27 17.67 -0.86
C PRO A 100 0.77 18.41 -2.12
N PRO A 101 -0.07 19.26 -2.76
CA PRO A 101 0.41 20.08 -3.86
C PRO A 101 1.65 20.87 -3.39
N ARG A 102 2.73 20.83 -4.18
CA ARG A 102 3.89 21.70 -3.95
C ARG A 102 3.34 23.11 -3.92
N GLN A 103 3.32 23.76 -2.76
CA GLN A 103 3.08 25.19 -2.71
C GLN A 103 4.24 25.82 -3.46
N GLU A 104 3.96 26.29 -4.68
CA GLU A 104 4.83 27.24 -5.36
C GLU A 104 5.05 28.37 -4.37
N ARG A 105 6.31 28.52 -3.94
CA ARG A 105 6.72 29.69 -3.18
C ARG A 105 6.53 30.86 -4.14
N ASP A 106 5.46 31.61 -3.92
CA ASP A 106 5.34 32.99 -4.38
C ASP A 106 6.55 33.76 -3.84
N GLU A 107 7.62 33.80 -4.63
CA GLU A 107 8.73 34.71 -4.41
C GLU A 107 8.33 36.06 -5.01
N ARG A 108 8.04 36.97 -4.08
CA ARG A 108 7.65 38.36 -4.25
C ARG A 108 8.84 39.25 -4.60
#